data_AF-A0A9Q9HE70-F1
#
_entry.id   AF-A0A9Q9HE70-F1
#
_cell.length_a   1.000
_cell.length_b   1.000
_cell.length_c   1.000
_cell.angle_alpha   90.00
_cell.angle_beta   90.00
_cell.angle_gamma   90.00
#
_symmetry.space_group_name_H-M   'P 1'
#
loop_
_entity.id
_entity.type
_entity.pdbx_description
1 polymer ?
#
loop_
_entity_poly.entity_id
_entity_poly.type
_entity_poly.pdbx_seq_one_letter_code
_entity_poly.pdbx_strand_id
1 'polypeptide(L)'
;MTKSADQRRKEVLSASPAVRFFADQNRSRTVVREQFRKKATKLLDAHQFFLSAVSLAINRHAGQKWPSQLSEETKAKAAQVAQLSMLFLQGVDLCEVAVAEGVYGQAAALIRQHLEVLGAIDEVWDGKRNPKCTPKISSLDEGLRRHYGVLSGIAHAAVPDYLDYLHTRHAGDLVGASLAPVFNERASLYLYRLEVACLFEFCQRQDTALGTAYGSGLNSEEQNLVDLGLFSCVEWDRENGQKIT
;
A
#
# COMPACT_ATOMS: atom_id res chain seq x y z
N MET A 1 39.81 -2.23 -38.54
CA MET A 1 39.76 -1.62 -37.19
C MET A 1 38.73 -2.35 -36.36
N THR A 2 39.16 -3.06 -35.32
CA THR A 2 38.28 -3.81 -34.41
C THR A 2 37.58 -2.84 -33.47
N LYS A 3 36.25 -2.83 -33.43
CA LYS A 3 35.48 -1.97 -32.50
C LYS A 3 35.95 -2.19 -31.06
N SER A 4 36.08 -1.11 -30.28
CA SER A 4 36.44 -1.23 -28.86
C SER A 4 35.38 -2.05 -28.11
N ALA A 5 35.77 -2.64 -26.97
CA ALA A 5 34.84 -3.42 -26.16
C ALA A 5 33.61 -2.59 -25.73
N ASP A 6 33.80 -1.31 -25.42
CA ASP A 6 32.72 -0.37 -25.09
C ASP A 6 31.79 -0.09 -26.26
N GLN A 7 32.33 0.00 -27.47
CA GLN A 7 31.56 0.26 -28.67
C GLN A 7 30.70 -0.96 -29.04
N ARG A 8 31.25 -2.18 -28.88
CA ARG A 8 30.49 -3.43 -28.99
C ARG A 8 29.41 -3.55 -27.90
N ARG A 9 29.73 -3.18 -26.66
CA ARG A 9 28.78 -3.18 -25.53
C ARG A 9 27.60 -2.23 -25.78
N LYS A 10 27.86 -1.00 -26.25
CA LYS A 10 26.79 -0.03 -26.58
C LYS A 10 25.88 -0.53 -27.71
N GLU A 11 26.45 -1.12 -28.76
CA GLU A 11 25.65 -1.69 -29.86
C GLU A 11 24.77 -2.84 -29.38
N VAL A 12 25.32 -3.79 -28.61
CA VAL A 12 24.55 -4.91 -28.06
C VAL A 12 23.45 -4.44 -27.10
N LEU A 13 23.73 -3.46 -26.23
CA LEU A 13 22.73 -2.91 -25.32
C LEU A 13 21.60 -2.20 -26.08
N SER A 14 21.91 -1.46 -27.14
CA SER A 14 20.89 -0.77 -27.95
C SER A 14 19.95 -1.72 -28.71
N ALA A 15 20.40 -2.94 -28.99
CA ALA A 15 19.62 -3.99 -29.65
C ALA A 15 19.07 -5.05 -28.66
N SER A 16 19.32 -4.91 -27.37
CA SER A 16 19.01 -5.94 -26.38
C SER A 16 17.50 -6.17 -26.23
N PRO A 17 17.01 -7.42 -26.37
CA PRO A 17 15.62 -7.77 -26.11
C PRO A 17 15.16 -7.37 -24.70
N ALA A 18 16.06 -7.39 -23.71
CA ALA A 18 15.74 -6.97 -22.35
C ALA A 18 15.47 -5.46 -22.27
N VAL A 19 16.23 -4.62 -23.00
CA VAL A 19 15.96 -3.17 -23.05
C VAL A 19 14.60 -2.90 -23.67
N ARG A 20 14.25 -3.62 -24.75
CA ARG A 20 12.92 -3.51 -25.37
C ARG A 20 11.81 -3.96 -24.42
N PHE A 21 12.00 -5.10 -23.75
CA PHE A 21 11.05 -5.62 -22.75
C PHE A 21 10.76 -4.61 -21.65
N PHE A 22 11.80 -4.00 -21.05
CA PHE A 22 11.61 -2.99 -20.01
C PHE A 22 11.01 -1.68 -20.55
N ALA A 23 11.35 -1.27 -21.77
CA ALA A 23 10.73 -0.12 -22.41
C ALA A 23 9.23 -0.35 -22.66
N ASP A 24 8.84 -1.55 -23.11
CA ASP A 24 7.43 -1.92 -23.31
C ASP A 24 6.65 -1.95 -22.00
N GLN A 25 7.24 -2.55 -20.96
CA GLN A 25 6.72 -2.53 -19.60
C GLN A 25 6.46 -1.09 -19.12
N ASN A 26 7.46 -0.21 -19.19
CA ASN A 26 7.35 1.18 -18.72
C ASN A 26 6.31 2.00 -19.49
N ARG A 27 6.24 1.82 -20.82
CA ARG A 27 5.21 2.45 -21.65
C ARG A 27 3.82 2.02 -21.23
N SER A 28 3.59 0.72 -21.05
CA SER A 28 2.30 0.20 -20.61
C SER A 28 1.92 0.73 -19.23
N ARG A 29 2.84 0.69 -18.27
CA ARG A 29 2.63 1.19 -16.90
C ARG A 29 2.23 2.66 -16.85
N THR A 30 2.82 3.49 -17.72
CA THR A 30 2.46 4.92 -17.82
C THR A 30 1.01 5.08 -18.30
N VAL A 31 0.61 4.33 -19.33
CA VAL A 31 -0.76 4.34 -19.86
C VAL A 31 -1.76 3.82 -18.82
N VAL A 32 -1.42 2.76 -18.07
CA VAL A 32 -2.24 2.22 -16.99
C VAL A 32 -2.41 3.25 -15.87
N ARG A 33 -1.32 3.93 -15.47
CA ARG A 33 -1.34 4.97 -14.43
C ARG A 33 -2.26 6.13 -14.80
N GLU A 34 -2.23 6.57 -16.05
CA GLU A 34 -3.14 7.63 -16.52
C GLU A 34 -4.61 7.20 -16.46
N GLN A 35 -4.92 5.96 -16.80
CA GLN A 35 -6.28 5.41 -16.69
C GLN A 35 -6.73 5.29 -15.23
N PHE A 36 -5.86 4.74 -14.38
CA PHE A 36 -6.10 4.64 -12.94
C PHE A 36 -6.39 6.00 -12.31
N ARG A 37 -5.55 7.02 -12.56
CA ARG A 37 -5.72 8.37 -11.99
C ARG A 37 -7.09 8.98 -12.31
N LYS A 38 -7.61 8.75 -13.53
CA LYS A 38 -8.94 9.24 -13.93
C LYS A 38 -10.09 8.60 -13.15
N LYS A 39 -9.89 7.36 -12.67
CA LYS A 39 -10.90 6.56 -11.98
C LYS A 39 -10.80 6.66 -10.46
N ALA A 40 -9.61 6.89 -9.93
CA ALA A 40 -9.31 6.81 -8.50
C ALA A 40 -9.17 8.18 -7.81
N THR A 41 -9.56 9.29 -8.44
CA THR A 41 -9.34 10.66 -7.92
C THR A 41 -9.66 10.81 -6.43
N LYS A 42 -10.88 10.43 -6.01
CA LYS A 42 -11.30 10.55 -4.60
C LYS A 42 -10.52 9.63 -3.64
N LEU A 43 -10.11 8.47 -4.12
CA LEU A 43 -9.26 7.57 -3.34
C LEU A 43 -7.83 8.13 -3.21
N LEU A 44 -7.30 8.78 -4.27
CA LEU A 44 -6.01 9.46 -4.25
C LEU A 44 -6.02 10.64 -3.28
N ASP A 45 -7.11 11.42 -3.26
CA ASP A 45 -7.31 12.49 -2.29
C ASP A 45 -7.32 11.93 -0.86
N ALA A 46 -8.11 10.87 -0.61
CA ALA A 46 -8.17 10.22 0.69
C ALA A 46 -6.80 9.70 1.15
N HIS A 47 -6.09 9.02 0.25
CA HIS A 47 -4.74 8.52 0.49
C HIS A 47 -3.79 9.66 0.90
N GLN A 48 -3.78 10.75 0.14
CA GLN A 48 -2.93 11.90 0.42
C GLN A 48 -3.25 12.55 1.77
N PHE A 49 -4.53 12.69 2.11
CA PHE A 49 -4.94 13.26 3.39
C PHE A 49 -4.52 12.39 4.57
N PHE A 50 -4.76 11.08 4.53
CA PHE A 50 -4.35 10.17 5.60
C PHE A 50 -2.82 10.10 5.74
N LEU A 51 -2.09 10.03 4.63
CA LEU A 51 -0.63 10.04 4.66
C LEU A 51 -0.08 11.36 5.24
N SER A 52 -0.71 12.48 4.90
CA SER A 52 -0.35 13.79 5.45
C SER A 52 -0.58 13.84 6.96
N ALA A 53 -1.75 13.39 7.44
CA ALA A 53 -2.08 13.37 8.86
C ALA A 53 -1.04 12.58 9.67
N VAL A 54 -0.76 11.35 9.25
CA VAL A 54 0.13 10.47 10.00
C VAL A 54 1.61 10.90 9.92
N SER A 55 2.04 11.40 8.76
CA SER A 55 3.42 11.88 8.60
C SER A 55 3.68 13.15 9.41
N LEU A 56 2.72 14.09 9.48
CA LEU A 56 2.80 15.27 10.34
C LEU A 56 2.87 14.87 11.82
N ALA A 57 1.98 13.98 12.27
CA ALA A 57 1.95 13.53 13.65
C ALA A 57 3.27 12.85 14.07
N ILE A 58 3.80 11.94 13.26
CA ILE A 58 5.08 11.28 13.52
C ILE A 58 6.23 12.29 13.54
N ASN A 59 6.29 13.20 12.57
CA ASN A 59 7.34 14.21 12.50
C ASN A 59 7.31 15.19 13.68
N ARG A 60 6.12 15.55 14.17
CA ARG A 60 5.96 16.40 15.36
C ARG A 60 6.60 15.78 16.60
N HIS A 61 6.57 14.46 16.72
CA HIS A 61 7.18 13.71 17.82
C HIS A 61 8.61 13.22 17.52
N ALA A 62 9.10 13.39 16.30
CA ALA A 62 10.44 12.93 15.92
C ALA A 62 11.53 13.65 16.72
N GLY A 63 12.46 12.88 17.30
CA GLY A 63 13.57 13.40 18.09
C GLY A 63 13.19 13.88 19.50
N GLN A 64 11.92 13.79 19.89
CA GLN A 64 11.51 14.09 21.27
C GLN A 64 12.04 13.02 22.23
N LYS A 65 12.38 13.43 23.46
CA LYS A 65 12.70 12.49 24.53
C LYS A 65 11.40 11.88 25.06
N TRP A 66 11.47 10.61 25.43
CA TRP A 66 10.38 9.96 26.17
C TRP A 66 10.06 10.74 27.46
N PRO A 67 8.78 10.89 27.82
CA PRO A 67 8.41 11.46 29.11
C PRO A 67 9.05 10.68 30.28
N SER A 68 9.52 11.38 31.31
CA SER A 68 10.25 10.77 32.44
C SER A 68 9.43 9.74 33.21
N GLN A 69 8.11 9.91 33.23
CA GLN A 69 7.15 9.06 33.92
C GLN A 69 6.74 7.81 33.11
N LEU A 70 7.18 7.68 31.86
CA LEU A 70 6.83 6.55 31.01
C LEU A 70 7.56 5.28 31.50
N SER A 71 6.83 4.18 31.69
CA SER A 71 7.43 2.91 32.13
C SER A 71 8.39 2.33 31.08
N GLU A 72 9.38 1.56 31.50
CA GLU A 72 10.30 0.88 30.57
C GLU A 72 9.57 -0.12 29.66
N GLU A 73 8.51 -0.78 30.16
CA GLU A 73 7.65 -1.64 29.33
C GLU A 73 6.97 -0.85 28.21
N THR A 74 6.38 0.30 28.55
CA THR A 74 5.70 1.16 27.57
C THR A 74 6.69 1.75 26.56
N LYS A 75 7.90 2.14 26.99
CA LYS A 75 8.97 2.58 26.09
C LYS A 75 9.36 1.49 25.10
N ALA A 76 9.51 0.24 25.56
CA ALA A 76 9.86 -0.87 24.69
C ALA A 76 8.78 -1.14 23.64
N LYS A 77 7.50 -1.16 24.05
CA LYS A 77 6.35 -1.31 23.12
C LYS A 77 6.31 -0.16 22.11
N ALA A 78 6.42 1.09 22.57
CA ALA A 78 6.39 2.27 21.71
C ALA A 78 7.54 2.28 20.69
N ALA A 79 8.76 1.88 21.11
CA ALA A 79 9.90 1.75 20.21
C ALA A 79 9.68 0.68 19.14
N GLN A 80 9.11 -0.47 19.51
CA GLN A 80 8.78 -1.54 18.55
C GLN A 80 7.67 -1.11 17.58
N VAL A 81 6.63 -0.45 18.07
CA VAL A 81 5.56 0.11 17.22
C VAL A 81 6.13 1.15 16.26
N ALA A 82 7.05 2.02 16.68
CA ALA A 82 7.69 2.98 15.79
C ALA A 82 8.45 2.29 14.63
N GLN A 83 9.12 1.15 14.87
CA GLN A 83 9.77 0.37 13.82
C GLN A 83 8.76 -0.23 12.83
N LEU A 84 7.65 -0.78 13.33
CA LEU A 84 6.55 -1.29 12.51
C LEU A 84 5.90 -0.16 11.70
N SER A 85 5.72 1.02 12.29
CA SER A 85 5.22 2.21 11.63
C SER A 85 6.12 2.66 10.48
N MET A 86 7.45 2.60 10.64
CA MET A 86 8.37 2.92 9.55
C MET A 86 8.31 1.88 8.42
N LEU A 87 8.16 0.59 8.76
CA LEU A 87 7.97 -0.45 7.76
C LEU A 87 6.68 -0.23 6.95
N PHE A 88 5.58 0.14 7.62
CA PHE A 88 4.32 0.50 6.96
C PHE A 88 4.52 1.69 6.01
N LEU A 89 5.05 2.80 6.51
CA LEU A 89 5.20 4.04 5.73
C LEU A 89 6.15 3.90 4.54
N GLN A 90 7.20 3.09 4.66
CA GLN A 90 8.11 2.79 3.54
C GLN A 90 7.42 1.98 2.43
N GLY A 91 6.34 1.26 2.75
CA GLY A 91 5.56 0.47 1.79
C GLY A 91 4.49 1.27 1.05
N VAL A 92 4.05 2.42 1.57
CA VAL A 92 2.93 3.22 1.03
C VAL A 92 3.10 3.58 -0.45
N ASP A 93 4.25 4.17 -0.82
CA ASP A 93 4.53 4.52 -2.22
C ASP A 93 4.60 3.27 -3.11
N LEU A 94 5.16 2.17 -2.59
CA LEU A 94 5.24 0.91 -3.32
C LEU A 94 3.85 0.33 -3.60
N CYS A 95 2.93 0.40 -2.64
CA CYS A 95 1.54 0.01 -2.82
C CYS A 95 0.86 0.85 -3.90
N GLU A 96 0.93 2.18 -3.79
CA GLU A 96 0.32 3.08 -4.77
C GLU A 96 0.87 2.83 -6.17
N VAL A 97 2.19 2.82 -6.33
CA VAL A 97 2.84 2.57 -7.61
C VAL A 97 2.44 1.22 -8.19
N ALA A 98 2.43 0.16 -7.37
CA ALA A 98 2.09 -1.18 -7.83
C ALA A 98 0.65 -1.27 -8.36
N VAL A 99 -0.31 -0.65 -7.66
CA VAL A 99 -1.70 -0.60 -8.10
C VAL A 99 -1.86 0.28 -9.34
N ALA A 100 -1.30 1.50 -9.29
CA ALA A 100 -1.42 2.48 -10.35
C ALA A 100 -0.76 2.04 -11.66
N GLU A 101 0.30 1.25 -11.59
CA GLU A 101 1.01 0.74 -12.78
C GLU A 101 0.49 -0.62 -13.28
N GLY A 102 -0.51 -1.22 -12.61
CA GLY A 102 -1.15 -2.45 -13.05
C GLY A 102 -0.40 -3.74 -12.72
N VAL A 103 0.54 -3.70 -11.77
CA VAL A 103 1.24 -4.90 -11.27
C VAL A 103 0.47 -5.47 -10.06
N TYR A 104 -0.76 -5.90 -10.31
CA TYR A 104 -1.77 -6.21 -9.28
C TYR A 104 -1.40 -7.36 -8.35
N GLY A 105 -0.66 -8.37 -8.83
CA GLY A 105 -0.14 -9.45 -7.99
C GLY A 105 0.82 -8.94 -6.92
N GLN A 106 1.73 -8.03 -7.32
CA GLN A 106 2.67 -7.37 -6.43
C GLN A 106 1.95 -6.42 -5.48
N ALA A 107 0.97 -5.66 -5.97
CA ALA A 107 0.14 -4.80 -5.13
C ALA A 107 -0.59 -5.60 -4.04
N ALA A 108 -1.18 -6.75 -4.38
CA ALA A 108 -1.87 -7.60 -3.40
C ALA A 108 -0.92 -8.13 -2.31
N ALA A 109 0.33 -8.45 -2.66
CA ALA A 109 1.34 -8.87 -1.69
C ALA A 109 1.72 -7.73 -0.73
N LEU A 110 1.90 -6.51 -1.26
CA LEU A 110 2.26 -5.33 -0.46
C LEU A 110 1.12 -4.91 0.48
N ILE A 111 -0.11 -4.84 -0.01
CA ILE A 111 -1.29 -4.50 0.81
C ILE A 111 -1.51 -5.57 1.91
N ARG A 112 -1.27 -6.85 1.58
CA ARG A 112 -1.30 -7.91 2.59
C ARG A 112 -0.25 -7.68 3.68
N GLN A 113 0.96 -7.27 3.30
CA GLN A 113 1.99 -6.92 4.27
C GLN A 113 1.55 -5.74 5.16
N HIS A 114 0.88 -4.73 4.61
CA HIS A 114 0.29 -3.63 5.40
C HIS A 114 -0.72 -4.15 6.45
N LEU A 115 -1.64 -5.06 6.07
CA LEU A 115 -2.54 -5.71 7.04
C LEU A 115 -1.78 -6.46 8.14
N GLU A 116 -0.74 -7.21 7.78
CA GLU A 116 0.08 -7.92 8.75
C GLU A 116 0.80 -6.95 9.71
N VAL A 117 1.27 -5.80 9.23
CA VAL A 117 1.87 -4.76 10.07
C VAL A 117 0.86 -4.13 11.04
N LEU A 118 -0.37 -3.86 10.60
CA LEU A 118 -1.44 -3.39 11.48
C LEU A 118 -1.71 -4.39 12.61
N GLY A 119 -1.82 -5.69 12.28
CA GLY A 119 -1.99 -6.74 13.28
C GLY A 119 -0.79 -6.87 14.22
N ALA A 120 0.43 -6.64 13.70
CA ALA A 120 1.64 -6.64 14.53
C ALA A 120 1.64 -5.50 15.55
N ILE A 121 1.17 -4.31 15.17
CA ILE A 121 1.05 -3.17 16.08
C ILE A 121 0.10 -3.51 17.24
N ASP A 122 -1.06 -4.10 16.93
CA ASP A 122 -2.03 -4.53 17.94
C ASP A 122 -1.43 -5.59 18.89
N GLU A 123 -0.76 -6.60 18.32
CA GLU A 123 -0.11 -7.66 19.11
C GLU A 123 0.98 -7.12 20.06
N VAL A 124 1.69 -6.05 19.68
CA VAL A 124 2.72 -5.43 20.53
C VAL A 124 2.07 -4.75 21.73
N TRP A 125 1.01 -3.98 21.51
CA TRP A 125 0.29 -3.31 22.60
C TRP A 125 -0.35 -4.30 23.57
N ASP A 126 -0.91 -5.38 23.02
CA ASP A 126 -1.49 -6.50 23.77
C ASP A 126 -0.46 -7.38 24.52
N GLY A 127 0.84 -7.20 24.27
CA GLY A 127 1.88 -8.07 24.82
C GLY A 127 1.85 -9.51 24.30
N LYS A 128 1.25 -9.73 23.11
CA LYS A 128 1.07 -11.04 22.47
C LYS A 128 2.01 -11.29 21.28
N ARG A 129 2.79 -10.29 20.87
CA ARG A 129 3.66 -10.36 19.69
C ARG A 129 4.70 -11.47 19.83
N ASN A 130 4.64 -12.44 18.92
CA ASN A 130 5.70 -13.43 18.73
C ASN A 130 6.50 -13.12 17.45
N PRO A 131 7.75 -12.63 17.56
CA PRO A 131 8.54 -12.21 16.39
C PRO A 131 8.82 -13.34 15.38
N LYS A 132 8.66 -14.61 15.78
CA LYS A 132 8.88 -15.78 14.91
C LYS A 132 7.64 -16.20 14.09
N CYS A 133 6.50 -15.56 14.30
CA CYS A 133 5.26 -15.89 13.61
C CYS A 133 4.71 -14.69 12.85
N THR A 134 4.03 -14.98 11.74
CA THR A 134 3.20 -14.00 11.03
C THR A 134 2.17 -13.43 11.99
N PRO A 135 2.01 -12.09 12.03
CA PRO A 135 1.03 -11.44 12.89
C PRO A 135 -0.38 -11.95 12.63
N LYS A 136 -1.18 -12.05 13.69
CA LYS A 136 -2.59 -12.40 13.58
C LYS A 136 -3.37 -11.19 13.11
N ILE A 137 -3.98 -11.32 11.94
CA ILE A 137 -4.94 -10.34 11.42
C ILE A 137 -6.29 -10.35 12.16
N SER A 138 -6.48 -11.25 13.13
CA SER A 138 -7.76 -11.39 13.84
C SER A 138 -8.07 -10.20 14.75
N SER A 139 -7.09 -9.33 15.03
CA SER A 139 -7.31 -8.07 15.74
C SER A 139 -7.85 -6.97 14.83
N LEU A 140 -7.77 -7.14 13.51
CA LEU A 140 -8.25 -6.16 12.55
C LEU A 140 -9.77 -6.21 12.44
N ASP A 141 -10.36 -5.08 12.03
CA ASP A 141 -11.77 -4.97 11.72
C ASP A 141 -12.22 -6.02 10.68
N GLU A 142 -13.46 -6.50 10.80
CA GLU A 142 -14.03 -7.54 9.94
C GLU A 142 -14.01 -7.15 8.46
N GLY A 143 -14.25 -5.86 8.19
CA GLY A 143 -14.24 -5.26 6.86
C GLY A 143 -12.90 -5.46 6.15
N LEU A 144 -11.79 -5.37 6.87
CA LEU A 144 -10.45 -5.65 6.34
C LEU A 144 -10.09 -7.13 6.38
N ARG A 145 -10.38 -7.81 7.50
CA ARG A 145 -9.99 -9.20 7.75
C ARG A 145 -10.47 -10.15 6.65
N ARG A 146 -11.71 -9.96 6.16
CA ARG A 146 -12.30 -10.78 5.10
C ARG A 146 -11.52 -10.71 3.77
N HIS A 147 -10.75 -9.66 3.54
CA HIS A 147 -10.01 -9.46 2.28
C HIS A 147 -8.64 -10.13 2.27
N TYR A 148 -8.12 -10.54 3.43
CA TYR A 148 -6.80 -11.18 3.53
C TYR A 148 -6.68 -12.46 2.69
N GLY A 149 -7.75 -13.28 2.67
CA GLY A 149 -7.80 -14.50 1.84
C GLY A 149 -7.78 -14.19 0.34
N VAL A 150 -8.50 -13.14 -0.07
CA VAL A 150 -8.52 -12.68 -1.48
C VAL A 150 -7.15 -12.16 -1.89
N LEU A 151 -6.53 -11.30 -1.07
CA LEU A 151 -5.18 -10.78 -1.31
C LEU A 151 -4.16 -11.92 -1.43
N SER A 152 -4.24 -12.93 -0.56
CA SER A 152 -3.40 -14.13 -0.63
C SER A 152 -3.63 -14.91 -1.92
N GLY A 153 -4.88 -15.07 -2.35
CA GLY A 153 -5.23 -15.74 -3.61
C GLY A 153 -4.66 -15.03 -4.84
N ILE A 154 -4.71 -13.69 -4.86
CA ILE A 154 -4.14 -12.88 -5.94
C ILE A 154 -2.61 -12.93 -5.90
N ALA A 155 -2.00 -12.68 -4.74
CA ALA A 155 -0.54 -12.61 -4.58
C ALA A 155 0.17 -13.93 -4.88
N HIS A 156 -0.46 -15.07 -4.55
CA HIS A 156 0.10 -16.40 -4.78
C HIS A 156 -0.29 -17.00 -6.13
N ALA A 157 -1.01 -16.27 -7.00
CA ALA A 157 -1.50 -16.80 -8.27
C ALA A 157 -2.31 -18.11 -8.09
N ALA A 158 -2.96 -18.28 -6.94
CA ALA A 158 -3.53 -19.56 -6.52
C ALA A 158 -4.90 -19.84 -7.15
N VAL A 159 -5.55 -18.81 -7.73
CA VAL A 159 -6.86 -18.90 -8.37
C VAL A 159 -6.72 -18.58 -9.86
N PRO A 160 -6.92 -19.55 -10.77
CA PRO A 160 -6.80 -19.34 -12.21
C PRO A 160 -7.64 -18.18 -12.75
N ASP A 161 -8.84 -17.97 -12.20
CA ASP A 161 -9.73 -16.88 -12.59
C ASP A 161 -9.11 -15.50 -12.33
N TYR A 162 -8.31 -15.34 -11.27
CA TYR A 162 -7.60 -14.08 -11.04
C TYR A 162 -6.49 -13.87 -12.06
N LEU A 163 -5.83 -14.94 -12.52
CA LEU A 163 -4.77 -14.81 -13.52
C LEU A 163 -5.31 -14.40 -14.87
N ASP A 164 -6.40 -15.03 -15.31
CA ASP A 164 -7.07 -14.65 -16.55
C ASP A 164 -7.58 -13.20 -16.45
N TYR A 165 -8.19 -12.84 -15.33
CA TYR A 165 -8.70 -11.49 -15.12
C TYR A 165 -7.63 -10.39 -15.12
N LEU A 166 -6.46 -10.65 -14.54
CA LEU A 166 -5.43 -9.63 -14.32
C LEU A 166 -4.39 -9.55 -15.44
N HIS A 167 -4.19 -10.63 -16.19
CA HIS A 167 -3.09 -10.73 -17.17
C HIS A 167 -3.56 -10.92 -18.62
N THR A 168 -4.85 -11.08 -18.88
CA THR A 168 -5.34 -11.28 -20.25
C THR A 168 -5.56 -9.94 -20.97
N ARG A 169 -5.04 -9.84 -22.20
CA ARG A 169 -5.30 -8.72 -23.11
C ARG A 169 -6.19 -9.19 -24.25
N HIS A 170 -7.18 -8.37 -24.57
CA HIS A 170 -8.02 -8.52 -25.76
C HIS A 170 -7.59 -7.52 -26.83
N ALA A 171 -7.33 -8.00 -28.05
CA ALA A 171 -7.02 -7.18 -29.22
C ALA A 171 -7.75 -7.72 -30.46
N GLY A 172 -8.99 -7.27 -30.66
CA GLY A 172 -9.90 -7.90 -31.63
C GLY A 172 -10.20 -9.34 -31.22
N ASP A 173 -9.96 -10.29 -32.13
CA ASP A 173 -10.14 -11.73 -31.87
C ASP A 173 -8.96 -12.37 -31.10
N LEU A 174 -7.88 -11.62 -30.84
CA LEU A 174 -6.73 -12.13 -30.11
C LEU A 174 -6.94 -12.00 -28.61
N VAL A 175 -6.91 -13.14 -27.91
CA VAL A 175 -6.99 -13.25 -26.45
C VAL A 175 -5.75 -14.01 -25.95
N GLY A 176 -5.02 -13.42 -25.00
CA GLY A 176 -3.87 -14.10 -24.41
C GLY A 176 -3.19 -13.31 -23.30
N ALA A 177 -2.30 -14.00 -22.59
CA ALA A 177 -1.51 -13.40 -21.52
C ALA A 177 -0.63 -12.25 -22.06
N SER A 178 -0.66 -11.13 -21.36
CA SER A 178 0.13 -9.95 -21.69
C SER A 178 1.48 -9.98 -20.97
N LEU A 179 2.55 -9.75 -21.74
CA LEU A 179 3.89 -9.55 -21.19
C LEU A 179 4.05 -8.19 -20.50
N ALA A 180 3.11 -7.25 -20.70
CA ALA A 180 3.13 -5.92 -20.10
C ALA A 180 1.84 -5.67 -19.29
N PRO A 181 1.87 -4.84 -18.23
CA PRO A 181 0.69 -4.55 -17.41
C PRO A 181 -0.49 -4.03 -18.24
N VAL A 182 -1.69 -4.50 -17.91
CA VAL A 182 -2.95 -4.09 -18.54
C VAL A 182 -3.81 -3.42 -17.48
N PHE A 183 -4.49 -2.34 -17.86
CA PHE A 183 -5.39 -1.66 -16.93
C PHE A 183 -6.61 -2.54 -16.67
N ASN A 184 -6.84 -2.83 -15.39
CA ASN A 184 -8.02 -3.50 -14.91
C ASN A 184 -8.68 -2.62 -13.85
N GLU A 185 -9.76 -1.94 -14.26
CA GLU A 185 -10.45 -0.96 -13.41
C GLU A 185 -10.90 -1.57 -12.08
N ARG A 186 -11.58 -2.72 -12.11
CA ARG A 186 -12.09 -3.36 -10.89
C ARG A 186 -10.97 -3.76 -9.94
N ALA A 187 -9.90 -4.38 -10.46
CA ALA A 187 -8.77 -4.80 -9.63
C ALA A 187 -8.04 -3.58 -9.04
N SER A 188 -7.82 -2.55 -9.86
CA SER A 188 -7.14 -1.33 -9.42
C SER A 188 -7.93 -0.61 -8.32
N LEU A 189 -9.24 -0.41 -8.50
CA LEU A 189 -10.08 0.26 -7.51
C LEU A 189 -10.25 -0.60 -6.25
N TYR A 190 -10.40 -1.92 -6.40
CA TYR A 190 -10.49 -2.84 -5.26
C TYR A 190 -9.22 -2.81 -4.40
N LEU A 191 -8.04 -2.97 -5.02
CA LEU A 191 -6.77 -2.98 -4.30
C LEU A 191 -6.46 -1.61 -3.70
N TYR A 192 -6.66 -0.53 -4.46
CA TYR A 192 -6.35 0.81 -3.95
C TYR A 192 -7.27 1.21 -2.79
N ARG A 193 -8.54 0.82 -2.83
CA ARG A 193 -9.45 1.00 -1.71
C ARG A 193 -8.95 0.32 -0.44
N LEU A 194 -8.42 -0.89 -0.55
CA LEU A 194 -7.86 -1.61 0.59
C LEU A 194 -6.62 -0.92 1.14
N GLU A 195 -5.77 -0.38 0.26
CA GLU A 195 -4.62 0.43 0.71
C GLU A 195 -5.07 1.67 1.47
N VAL A 196 -6.05 2.42 0.96
CA VAL A 196 -6.64 3.59 1.63
C VAL A 196 -7.22 3.20 3.00
N ALA A 197 -7.94 2.09 3.08
CA ALA A 197 -8.48 1.58 4.33
C ALA A 197 -7.38 1.17 5.33
N CYS A 198 -6.30 0.54 4.86
CA CYS A 198 -5.13 0.23 5.69
C CYS A 198 -4.48 1.50 6.25
N LEU A 199 -4.36 2.54 5.43
CA LEU A 199 -3.76 3.81 5.83
C LEU A 199 -4.64 4.58 6.85
N PHE A 200 -5.96 4.51 6.71
CA PHE A 200 -6.89 5.03 7.72
C PHE A 200 -6.74 4.30 9.07
N GLU A 201 -6.77 2.97 9.05
CA GLU A 201 -6.57 2.13 10.24
C GLU A 201 -5.19 2.33 10.88
N PHE A 202 -4.19 2.64 10.05
CA PHE A 202 -2.87 3.03 10.50
C PHE A 202 -2.90 4.36 11.26
N CYS A 203 -3.62 5.38 10.75
CA CYS A 203 -3.80 6.66 11.44
C CYS A 203 -4.39 6.49 12.84
N GLN A 204 -5.43 5.66 12.98
CA GLN A 204 -6.06 5.38 14.28
C GLN A 204 -5.08 4.72 15.28
N ARG A 205 -4.28 3.78 14.79
CA ARG A 205 -3.24 3.13 15.61
C ARG A 205 -2.13 4.08 16.01
N GLN A 206 -1.74 4.98 15.11
CA GLN A 206 -0.73 6.00 15.44
C GLN A 206 -1.26 7.02 16.43
N ASP A 207 -2.53 7.44 16.33
CA ASP A 207 -3.16 8.31 17.32
C ASP A 207 -3.03 7.71 18.73
N THR A 208 -3.45 6.46 18.87
CA THR A 208 -3.36 5.70 20.13
C THR A 208 -1.91 5.53 20.61
N ALA A 209 -1.01 5.14 19.70
CA ALA A 209 0.39 4.90 20.02
C ALA A 209 1.11 6.17 20.49
N LEU A 210 0.92 7.28 19.79
CA LEU A 210 1.49 8.58 20.13
C LEU A 210 0.88 9.12 21.42
N GLY A 211 -0.43 8.99 21.61
CA GLY A 211 -1.12 9.35 22.86
C GLY A 211 -0.56 8.60 24.06
N THR A 212 -0.34 7.29 23.91
CA THR A 212 0.25 6.44 24.96
C THR A 212 1.71 6.82 25.24
N ALA A 213 2.48 7.11 24.20
CA ALA A 213 3.91 7.42 24.27
C ALA A 213 4.23 8.82 24.84
N TYR A 214 3.49 9.83 24.39
CA TYR A 214 3.82 11.24 24.57
C TYR A 214 2.71 12.04 25.26
N GLY A 215 1.60 11.41 25.62
CA GLY A 215 0.45 12.06 26.28
C GLY A 215 -0.44 12.86 25.31
N SER A 216 -0.15 12.85 24.02
CA SER A 216 -0.99 13.46 22.97
C SER A 216 -0.84 12.66 21.68
N GLY A 217 -1.97 12.32 21.05
CA GLY A 217 -2.04 11.66 19.75
C GLY A 217 -2.08 12.69 18.63
N LEU A 218 -3.01 12.53 17.69
CA LEU A 218 -3.30 13.51 16.65
C LEU A 218 -3.84 14.81 17.26
N ASN A 219 -3.35 15.94 16.76
CA ASN A 219 -3.89 17.26 17.10
C ASN A 219 -5.06 17.63 16.17
N SER A 220 -5.66 18.80 16.36
CA SER A 220 -6.82 19.25 15.58
C SER A 220 -6.55 19.40 14.07
N GLU A 221 -5.34 19.80 13.67
CA GLU A 221 -4.97 19.94 12.26
C GLU A 221 -4.82 18.56 11.60
N GLU A 222 -4.14 17.64 12.28
CA GLU A 222 -3.94 16.26 11.83
C GLU A 222 -5.27 15.50 11.79
N GLN A 223 -6.15 15.71 12.77
CA GLN A 223 -7.50 15.13 12.78
C GLN A 223 -8.36 15.68 11.63
N ASN A 224 -8.28 16.98 11.34
CA ASN A 224 -9.00 17.56 10.21
C ASN A 224 -8.56 16.93 8.86
N LEU A 225 -7.29 16.55 8.72
CA LEU A 225 -6.83 15.80 7.54
C LEU A 225 -7.45 14.39 7.50
N VAL A 226 -7.53 13.68 8.63
CA VAL A 226 -8.25 12.40 8.70
C VAL A 226 -9.71 12.57 8.30
N ASP A 227 -10.38 13.62 8.77
CA ASP A 227 -11.78 13.89 8.46
C ASP A 227 -12.00 14.20 6.96
N LEU A 228 -11.08 14.94 6.33
CA LEU A 228 -11.09 15.18 4.88
C LEU A 228 -10.85 13.90 4.08
N GLY A 229 -9.98 13.00 4.58
CA GLY A 229 -9.77 11.69 3.99
C GLY A 229 -11.03 10.83 4.03
N LEU A 230 -11.70 10.79 5.18
CA LEU A 230 -12.99 10.10 5.35
C LEU A 230 -14.08 10.70 4.47
N PHE A 231 -14.15 12.03 4.36
CA PHE A 231 -15.09 12.70 3.47
C PHE A 231 -14.87 12.26 2.01
N SER A 232 -13.63 12.22 1.55
CA SER A 232 -13.27 11.78 0.20
C SER A 232 -13.67 10.31 -0.04
N CYS A 233 -13.50 9.44 0.96
CA CYS A 233 -13.99 8.06 0.92
C CYS A 233 -15.53 8.00 0.77
N VAL A 234 -16.27 8.77 1.57
CA VAL A 234 -17.74 8.80 1.52
C VAL A 234 -18.26 9.30 0.17
N GLU A 235 -17.60 10.30 -0.43
CA GLU A 235 -17.94 10.74 -1.79
C GLU A 235 -17.72 9.63 -2.82
N TRP A 236 -16.59 8.92 -2.75
CA TRP A 236 -16.33 7.78 -3.62
C TRP A 236 -17.39 6.67 -3.46
N ASP A 237 -17.78 6.34 -2.23
CA ASP A 237 -18.80 5.35 -1.92
C ASP A 237 -20.15 5.71 -2.56
N ARG A 238 -20.54 6.99 -2.50
CA ARG A 238 -21.78 7.50 -3.10
C ARG A 238 -21.78 7.38 -4.62
N GLU A 239 -20.64 7.65 -5.25
CA GLU A 239 -20.49 7.57 -6.70
C GLU A 239 -20.46 6.12 -7.22
N ASN A 240 -19.96 5.18 -6.43
CA ASN A 240 -19.65 3.82 -6.88
C ASN A 240 -20.51 2.71 -6.24
N GLY A 241 -21.35 3.03 -5.25
CA GLY A 241 -22.24 2.08 -4.58
C GLY A 241 -21.52 0.97 -3.80
N GLN A 242 -20.25 1.18 -3.45
CA GLN A 242 -19.43 0.23 -2.69
C GLN A 242 -18.81 0.97 -1.50
N LYS A 243 -18.85 0.37 -0.31
CA LYS A 243 -18.21 0.97 0.87
C LYS A 243 -16.71 0.68 0.95
N ILE A 244 -15.93 1.67 1.36
CA ILE A 244 -14.51 1.55 1.71
C ILE A 244 -14.32 0.90 3.10
N THR A 245 -15.26 1.15 4.02
CA THR A 245 -15.33 0.56 5.37
C THR A 245 -16.50 -0.42 5.49
#